data_AF-W2ZUL7-F1
#
_entry.id   AF-W2ZUL7-F1
#
_cell.length_a   1.000
_cell.length_b   1.000
_cell.length_c   1.000
_cell.angle_alpha   90.00
_cell.angle_beta   90.00
_cell.angle_gamma   90.00
#
_symmetry.space_group_name_H-M   'P 1'
#
loop_
_entity.id
_entity.type
_entity.pdbx_description
1 polymer ?
#
loop_
_entity_poly.entity_id
_entity_poly.type
_entity_poly.pdbx_seq_one_letter_code
_entity_poly.pdbx_strand_id
1 'polypeptide(L)'
;MAPLLNEPDEDLSARDHMEFLAEMLPRDFATLMGVPLVGCASHRLNRAVQVDMEQYADDLDLVQALMVRLRTLKQSVKLRSKTTLRPVTRQDTRWSSTFDMINRYFKLLEHIDPTDDALVDVLPAPACNKRLLSLLKDLKKVESVSKALQGEHVSLADVRVWFDGLITVKPHYASYLGAHADIVHSPDFELGCVRILSGNNRLIRAEKAALLPFRCIEERSTEGTSDSDDGSSFVQILQKRRRREESMSEYELLGCIPPTSNIVERFFSVARTTYGQERHSLNPITLEMVLFLRQNNVYWTAQTVDEATR
;
A
#
# COMPACT_ATOMS: atom_id res chain seq x y z
N MET A 1 22.32 2.76 10.31
CA MET A 1 22.27 1.82 9.16
C MET A 1 23.70 1.57 8.73
N ALA A 2 24.10 0.32 8.54
CA ALA A 2 25.36 0.02 7.89
C ALA A 2 25.29 0.52 6.43
N PRO A 3 26.40 0.99 5.83
CA PRO A 3 26.43 1.32 4.41
C PRO A 3 25.99 0.11 3.59
N LEU A 4 25.20 0.32 2.54
CA LEU A 4 24.72 -0.76 1.66
C LEU A 4 25.84 -1.44 0.86
N LEU A 5 27.08 -0.92 0.94
CA LEU A 5 28.28 -1.37 0.25
C LEU A 5 29.45 -1.25 1.23
N ASN A 6 30.13 -2.35 1.53
CA ASN A 6 31.15 -2.44 2.59
C ASN A 6 32.56 -2.72 2.08
N GLU A 7 32.78 -2.82 0.76
CA GLU A 7 34.12 -3.13 0.24
C GLU A 7 34.79 -1.91 -0.41
N PRO A 8 36.06 -1.63 -0.05
CA PRO A 8 36.78 -0.42 -0.46
C PRO A 8 37.11 -0.35 -1.97
N ASP A 9 36.90 -1.43 -2.72
CA ASP A 9 37.21 -1.56 -4.15
C ASP A 9 35.95 -1.69 -5.04
N GLU A 10 34.73 -1.52 -4.50
CA GLU A 10 33.50 -1.57 -5.30
C GLU A 10 33.40 -0.33 -6.22
N ASP A 11 33.29 -0.58 -7.54
CA ASP A 11 33.06 0.47 -8.53
C ASP A 11 31.69 1.11 -8.26
N LEU A 12 31.70 2.34 -7.75
CA LEU A 12 30.50 3.11 -7.39
C LEU A 12 29.80 3.70 -8.63
N SER A 13 30.04 3.13 -9.81
CA SER A 13 29.45 3.60 -11.05
C SER A 13 27.92 3.49 -11.01
N ALA A 14 27.24 4.40 -11.69
CA ALA A 14 25.78 4.33 -11.82
C ALA A 14 25.33 3.04 -12.54
N ARG A 15 26.23 2.41 -13.31
CA ARG A 15 25.98 1.15 -14.00
C ARG A 15 25.98 -0.01 -13.01
N ASP A 16 26.95 -0.10 -12.10
CA ASP A 16 27.00 -1.16 -11.10
C ASP A 16 25.88 -1.00 -10.05
N HIS A 17 25.50 0.23 -9.71
CA HIS A 17 24.29 0.48 -8.90
C HIS A 17 23.01 0.01 -9.61
N MET A 18 22.91 0.24 -10.93
CA MET A 18 21.77 -0.22 -11.72
C MET A 18 21.79 -1.74 -11.94
N GLU A 19 22.97 -2.35 -12.10
CA GLU A 19 23.15 -3.81 -12.16
C GLU A 19 22.83 -4.45 -10.80
N PHE A 20 23.29 -3.88 -9.68
CA PHE A 20 22.92 -4.29 -8.32
C PHE A 20 21.41 -4.18 -8.08
N LEU A 21 20.80 -3.03 -8.39
CA LEU A 21 19.34 -2.89 -8.30
C LEU A 21 18.63 -3.87 -9.24
N ALA A 22 19.14 -4.10 -10.45
CA ALA A 22 18.58 -5.06 -11.40
C ALA A 22 18.81 -6.54 -11.03
N GLU A 23 19.79 -6.86 -10.19
CA GLU A 23 20.01 -8.20 -9.63
C GLU A 23 19.25 -8.40 -8.30
N MET A 24 19.02 -7.33 -7.54
CA MET A 24 18.27 -7.30 -6.28
C MET A 24 16.77 -7.19 -6.47
N LEU A 25 16.28 -6.59 -7.56
CA LEU A 25 14.85 -6.49 -7.86
C LEU A 25 14.20 -7.84 -8.25
N PRO A 26 14.91 -8.78 -8.94
CA PRO A 26 14.38 -10.10 -9.24
C PRO A 26 14.60 -11.13 -8.12
N ARG A 27 15.59 -10.93 -7.24
CA ARG A 27 15.84 -11.81 -6.09
C ARG A 27 15.13 -11.20 -4.89
N ASP A 28 14.19 -11.90 -4.30
CA ASP A 28 13.56 -11.46 -3.06
C ASP A 28 14.64 -11.33 -1.97
N PHE A 29 15.18 -10.12 -1.77
CA PHE A 29 16.23 -9.84 -0.79
C PHE A 29 15.82 -10.33 0.60
N ALA A 30 14.53 -10.22 0.93
CA ALA A 30 14.00 -10.79 2.17
C ALA A 30 14.14 -12.32 2.25
N THR A 31 13.93 -13.05 1.14
CA THR A 31 14.15 -14.50 1.06
C THR A 31 15.63 -14.85 1.22
N LEU A 32 16.53 -14.04 0.65
CA LEU A 32 17.98 -14.20 0.83
C LEU A 32 18.40 -13.92 2.29
N MET A 33 17.81 -12.91 2.90
CA MET A 33 18.08 -12.50 4.29
C MET A 33 17.32 -13.36 5.32
N GLY A 34 16.47 -14.30 4.88
CA GLY A 34 15.64 -15.12 5.76
C GLY A 34 14.60 -14.33 6.57
N VAL A 35 14.21 -13.14 6.10
CA VAL A 35 13.25 -12.25 6.76
C VAL A 35 11.85 -12.47 6.17
N PRO A 36 10.79 -12.60 6.99
CA PRO A 36 9.44 -12.76 6.47
C PRO A 36 8.96 -11.51 5.72
N LEU A 37 8.16 -11.73 4.67
CA LEU A 37 7.61 -10.67 3.82
C LEU A 37 6.13 -10.42 4.12
N VAL A 38 5.76 -9.14 4.14
CA VAL A 38 4.36 -8.70 4.11
C VAL A 38 4.04 -8.23 2.70
N GLY A 39 3.03 -8.84 2.08
CA GLY A 39 2.59 -8.43 0.75
C GLY A 39 1.84 -7.09 0.79
N CYS A 40 1.97 -6.30 -0.28
CA CYS A 40 1.28 -5.01 -0.39
C CYS A 40 -0.25 -5.19 -0.46
N ALA A 41 -0.97 -4.65 0.53
CA ALA A 41 -2.42 -4.72 0.59
C ALA A 41 -3.11 -4.02 -0.61
N SER A 42 -2.59 -2.87 -1.07
CA SER A 42 -3.09 -2.20 -2.28
C SER A 42 -2.98 -3.11 -3.52
N HIS A 43 -1.89 -3.87 -3.64
CA HIS A 43 -1.68 -4.79 -4.75
C HIS A 43 -2.67 -5.97 -4.69
N ARG A 44 -2.84 -6.58 -3.51
CA ARG A 44 -3.81 -7.68 -3.29
C ARG A 44 -5.23 -7.23 -3.62
N LEU A 45 -5.62 -6.03 -3.17
CA LEU A 45 -6.91 -5.43 -3.49
C LEU A 45 -7.09 -5.22 -5.00
N ASN A 46 -6.07 -4.69 -5.68
CA ASN A 46 -6.10 -4.51 -7.12
C ASN A 46 -6.30 -5.85 -7.86
N ARG A 47 -5.61 -6.92 -7.46
CA ARG A 47 -5.77 -8.25 -8.06
C ARG A 47 -7.18 -8.81 -7.87
N ALA A 48 -7.73 -8.71 -6.67
CA ALA A 48 -9.09 -9.16 -6.38
C ALA A 48 -10.14 -8.47 -7.27
N VAL A 49 -10.01 -7.15 -7.44
CA VAL A 49 -10.95 -6.33 -8.21
C VAL A 49 -10.82 -6.54 -9.71
N GLN A 50 -9.62 -6.83 -10.21
CA GLN A 50 -9.41 -7.11 -11.64
C GLN A 50 -10.25 -8.31 -12.10
N VAL A 51 -10.31 -9.38 -11.31
CA VAL A 51 -11.13 -10.57 -11.62
C VAL A 51 -12.62 -10.22 -11.68
N ASP A 52 -13.09 -9.33 -10.81
CA ASP A 52 -14.48 -8.86 -10.84
C ASP A 52 -14.80 -8.09 -12.11
N MET A 53 -13.86 -7.28 -12.57
CA MET A 53 -14.05 -6.42 -13.74
C MET A 53 -14.08 -7.19 -15.06
N GLU A 54 -13.45 -8.37 -15.13
CA GLU A 54 -13.49 -9.23 -16.32
C GLU A 54 -14.92 -9.60 -16.71
N GLN A 55 -15.80 -9.81 -15.73
CA GLN A 55 -17.21 -10.14 -15.96
C GLN A 55 -18.00 -9.00 -16.64
N TYR A 56 -17.49 -7.78 -16.58
CA TYR A 56 -18.11 -6.58 -17.14
C TYR A 56 -17.33 -6.02 -18.33
N ALA A 57 -16.36 -6.76 -18.90
CA ALA A 57 -15.47 -6.27 -19.95
C ALA A 57 -16.23 -5.58 -21.10
N ASP A 58 -17.23 -6.25 -21.67
CA ASP A 58 -18.05 -5.74 -22.78
C ASP A 58 -18.83 -4.47 -22.41
N ASP A 59 -19.45 -4.46 -21.23
CA ASP A 59 -20.20 -3.30 -20.73
C ASP A 59 -19.28 -2.09 -20.54
N LEU A 60 -18.06 -2.33 -20.05
CA LEU A 60 -17.06 -1.31 -19.81
C LEU A 60 -16.44 -0.80 -21.11
N ASP A 61 -16.24 -1.65 -22.11
CA ASP A 61 -15.77 -1.26 -23.44
C ASP A 61 -16.79 -0.38 -24.16
N LEU A 62 -18.08 -0.68 -24.01
CA LEU A 62 -19.15 0.16 -24.56
C LEU A 62 -19.14 1.57 -23.92
N VAL A 63 -18.99 1.65 -22.60
CA VAL A 63 -18.85 2.95 -21.91
C VAL A 63 -17.57 3.67 -22.32
N GLN A 64 -16.44 2.95 -22.47
CA GLN A 64 -15.19 3.53 -22.94
C GLN A 64 -15.35 4.12 -24.34
N ALA A 65 -16.00 3.40 -25.26
CA ALA A 65 -16.28 3.88 -26.62
C ALA A 65 -17.13 5.17 -26.60
N LEU A 66 -18.19 5.20 -25.77
CA LEU A 66 -19.00 6.40 -25.56
C LEU A 66 -18.16 7.56 -25.00
N MET A 67 -17.34 7.31 -23.97
CA MET A 67 -16.50 8.32 -23.35
C MET A 67 -15.48 8.91 -24.33
N VAL A 68 -14.91 8.09 -25.22
CA VAL A 68 -14.04 8.54 -26.32
C VAL A 68 -14.83 9.38 -27.32
N ARG A 69 -16.05 8.96 -27.70
CA ARG A 69 -16.93 9.70 -28.62
C ARG A 69 -17.28 11.08 -28.07
N LEU A 70 -17.59 11.17 -26.77
CA LEU A 70 -17.88 12.43 -26.08
C LEU A 70 -16.68 13.38 -25.97
N ARG A 71 -15.45 12.86 -26.08
CA ARG A 71 -14.22 13.68 -26.13
C ARG A 71 -13.96 14.29 -27.50
N THR A 72 -14.63 13.84 -28.56
CA THR A 72 -14.49 14.45 -29.90
C THR A 72 -14.92 15.91 -29.87
N LEU A 73 -14.32 16.74 -30.74
CA LEU A 73 -14.50 18.20 -30.69
C LEU A 73 -15.98 18.61 -30.80
N LYS A 74 -16.72 18.01 -31.74
CA LYS A 74 -18.16 18.27 -31.94
C LYS A 74 -18.98 17.90 -30.70
N GLN A 75 -18.78 16.71 -30.16
CA GLN A 75 -19.55 16.23 -29.00
C GLN A 75 -19.15 16.94 -27.71
N SER A 76 -17.87 17.27 -27.54
CA SER A 76 -17.40 18.05 -26.40
C SER A 76 -17.97 19.47 -26.37
N VAL A 77 -18.22 20.10 -27.53
CA VAL A 77 -18.93 21.39 -27.58
C VAL A 77 -20.39 21.22 -27.14
N LYS A 78 -21.10 20.23 -27.69
CA LYS A 78 -22.49 19.92 -27.30
C LYS A 78 -22.62 19.57 -25.81
N LEU A 79 -21.64 18.86 -25.24
CA LEU A 79 -21.66 18.49 -23.84
C LEU A 79 -21.38 19.70 -22.94
N ARG A 80 -20.43 20.57 -23.34
CA ARG A 80 -20.09 21.80 -22.59
C ARG A 80 -21.20 22.82 -22.55
N SER A 81 -22.13 22.82 -23.50
CA SER A 81 -23.32 23.69 -23.41
C SER A 81 -24.34 23.19 -22.38
N LYS A 82 -24.26 21.93 -21.94
CA LYS A 82 -25.17 21.33 -20.97
C LYS A 82 -24.54 21.16 -19.57
N THR A 83 -23.23 20.93 -19.49
CA THR A 83 -22.54 20.65 -18.21
C THR A 83 -21.07 21.07 -18.25
N THR A 84 -20.50 21.36 -17.08
CA THR A 84 -19.05 21.61 -16.91
C THR A 84 -18.23 20.32 -16.79
N LEU A 85 -18.91 19.18 -16.62
CA LEU A 85 -18.27 17.86 -16.50
C LEU A 85 -17.61 17.44 -17.81
N ARG A 86 -16.43 16.82 -17.69
CA ARG A 86 -15.70 16.24 -18.83
C ARG A 86 -15.75 14.72 -18.83
N PRO A 87 -15.74 14.06 -20.00
CA PRO A 87 -15.59 12.61 -20.06
C PRO A 87 -14.24 12.17 -19.46
N VAL A 88 -14.24 10.98 -18.85
CA VAL A 88 -13.05 10.33 -18.30
C VAL A 88 -12.90 8.98 -19.02
N THR A 89 -11.69 8.64 -19.44
CA THR A 89 -11.41 7.34 -20.07
C THR A 89 -10.62 6.47 -19.12
N ARG A 90 -10.90 5.16 -19.12
CA ARG A 90 -10.17 4.21 -18.28
C ARG A 90 -8.78 3.88 -18.85
N GLN A 91 -7.90 3.43 -17.95
CA GLN A 91 -6.68 2.68 -18.22
C GLN A 91 -6.92 1.23 -17.80
N ASP A 92 -6.77 0.28 -18.72
CA ASP A 92 -7.20 -1.11 -18.49
C ASP A 92 -6.48 -1.79 -17.32
N THR A 93 -5.24 -1.41 -17.05
CA THR A 93 -4.44 -1.98 -15.96
C THR A 93 -4.82 -1.47 -14.56
N ARG A 94 -5.67 -0.43 -14.44
CA ARG A 94 -5.97 0.25 -13.17
C ARG A 94 -7.47 0.32 -12.91
N TRP A 95 -7.96 -0.47 -11.96
CA TRP A 95 -9.38 -0.51 -11.61
C TRP A 95 -9.94 0.86 -11.17
N SER A 96 -9.14 1.69 -10.50
CA SER A 96 -9.55 3.03 -10.05
C SER A 96 -9.95 3.94 -11.21
N SER A 97 -9.25 3.86 -12.34
CA SER A 97 -9.60 4.62 -13.54
C SER A 97 -10.93 4.16 -14.15
N THR A 98 -11.24 2.87 -14.03
CA THR A 98 -12.53 2.33 -14.45
C THR A 98 -13.65 2.77 -13.52
N PHE A 99 -13.40 2.77 -12.21
CA PHE A 99 -14.32 3.36 -11.25
C PHE A 99 -14.63 4.83 -11.58
N ASP A 100 -13.60 5.65 -11.83
CA ASP A 100 -13.76 7.05 -12.18
C ASP A 100 -14.55 7.24 -13.50
N MET A 101 -14.27 6.41 -14.50
CA MET A 101 -15.00 6.41 -15.77
C MET A 101 -16.49 6.12 -15.56
N ILE A 102 -16.83 5.02 -14.87
CA ILE A 102 -18.23 4.63 -14.64
C ILE A 102 -18.95 5.69 -13.80
N ASN A 103 -18.31 6.16 -12.73
CA ASN A 103 -18.86 7.21 -11.88
C ASN A 103 -19.09 8.52 -12.64
N ARG A 104 -18.20 8.87 -13.57
CA ARG A 104 -18.38 10.02 -14.47
C ARG A 104 -19.48 9.77 -15.49
N TYR A 105 -19.54 8.58 -16.08
CA TYR A 105 -20.54 8.20 -17.06
C TYR A 105 -21.96 8.41 -16.52
N PHE A 106 -22.27 7.90 -15.32
CA PHE A 106 -23.61 8.06 -14.75
C PHE A 106 -23.97 9.52 -14.44
N LYS A 107 -22.99 10.39 -14.17
CA LYS A 107 -23.22 11.84 -14.02
C LYS A 107 -23.43 12.54 -15.37
N LEU A 108 -22.84 12.02 -16.44
CA LEU A 108 -23.01 12.57 -17.78
C LEU A 108 -24.30 12.09 -18.45
N LEU A 109 -24.82 10.94 -18.05
CA LEU A 109 -25.95 10.27 -18.69
C LEU A 109 -27.19 11.17 -18.84
N GLU A 110 -27.50 11.99 -17.83
CA GLU A 110 -28.63 12.92 -17.87
C GLU A 110 -28.45 14.08 -18.87
N HIS A 111 -27.22 14.35 -19.30
CA HIS A 111 -26.89 15.41 -20.25
C HIS A 111 -26.74 14.90 -21.68
N ILE A 112 -26.66 13.58 -21.89
CA ILE A 112 -26.53 12.96 -23.20
C ILE A 112 -27.90 12.95 -23.88
N ASP A 113 -27.94 13.37 -25.14
CA ASP A 113 -29.14 13.26 -25.96
C ASP A 113 -29.25 11.84 -26.52
N PRO A 114 -30.28 11.05 -26.13
CA PRO A 114 -30.44 9.68 -26.61
C PRO A 114 -30.82 9.62 -28.10
N THR A 115 -31.21 10.74 -28.71
CA THR A 115 -31.57 10.85 -30.13
C THR A 115 -30.43 11.33 -31.03
N ASP A 116 -29.23 11.58 -30.48
CA ASP A 116 -28.07 11.98 -31.29
C ASP A 116 -27.56 10.78 -32.11
N ASP A 117 -27.79 10.83 -33.42
CA ASP A 117 -27.35 9.79 -34.38
C ASP A 117 -25.84 9.48 -34.28
N ALA A 118 -25.03 10.43 -33.83
CA ALA A 118 -23.59 10.23 -33.65
C ALA A 118 -23.22 9.48 -32.35
N LEU A 119 -24.18 9.20 -31.47
CA LEU A 119 -24.01 8.51 -30.20
C LEU A 119 -24.89 7.25 -30.07
N VAL A 120 -25.97 7.14 -30.84
CA VAL A 120 -26.95 6.04 -30.79
C VAL A 120 -26.29 4.65 -30.87
N ASP A 121 -25.24 4.51 -31.67
CA ASP A 121 -24.52 3.25 -31.88
C ASP A 121 -23.66 2.81 -30.68
N VAL A 122 -23.33 3.75 -29.79
CA VAL A 122 -22.46 3.51 -28.61
C VAL A 122 -23.18 3.77 -27.28
N LEU A 123 -24.48 4.05 -27.31
CA LEU A 123 -25.25 4.30 -26.09
C LEU A 123 -25.49 2.98 -25.34
N PRO A 124 -25.08 2.84 -24.07
CA PRO A 124 -25.35 1.64 -23.30
C PRO A 124 -26.84 1.38 -23.12
N ALA A 125 -27.27 0.16 -23.40
CA ALA A 125 -28.65 -0.27 -23.23
C ALA A 125 -29.08 -0.19 -21.74
N PRO A 126 -30.39 -0.04 -21.44
CA PRO A 126 -30.87 0.02 -20.05
C PRO A 126 -30.44 -1.17 -19.18
N ALA A 127 -30.35 -2.37 -19.76
CA ALA A 127 -29.85 -3.56 -19.07
C ALA A 127 -28.36 -3.46 -18.69
N CYS A 128 -27.52 -2.94 -19.59
CA CYS A 128 -26.11 -2.64 -19.35
C CYS A 128 -25.98 -1.61 -18.21
N ASN A 129 -26.77 -0.53 -18.26
CA ASN A 129 -26.78 0.49 -17.20
C ASN A 129 -27.13 -0.10 -15.83
N LYS A 130 -28.11 -1.01 -15.76
CA LYS A 130 -28.47 -1.68 -14.51
C LYS A 130 -27.31 -2.53 -13.95
N ARG A 131 -26.60 -3.28 -14.81
CA ARG A 131 -25.42 -4.07 -14.41
C ARG A 131 -24.28 -3.16 -13.92
N LEU A 132 -23.96 -2.11 -14.68
CA LEU A 132 -22.93 -1.14 -14.33
C LEU A 132 -23.24 -0.34 -13.05
N LEU A 133 -24.52 -0.04 -12.78
CA LEU A 133 -24.93 0.54 -11.49
C LEU A 133 -24.67 -0.40 -10.32
N SER A 134 -24.88 -1.70 -10.50
CA SER A 134 -24.55 -2.72 -9.49
C SER A 134 -23.04 -2.77 -9.26
N LEU A 135 -22.26 -2.84 -10.34
CA LEU A 135 -20.80 -2.80 -10.28
C LEU A 135 -20.31 -1.53 -9.56
N LEU A 136 -20.85 -0.36 -9.88
CA LEU A 136 -20.45 0.89 -9.25
C LEU A 136 -20.70 0.89 -7.74
N LYS A 137 -21.82 0.29 -7.28
CA LYS A 137 -22.11 0.18 -5.83
C LYS A 137 -21.08 -0.70 -5.13
N ASP A 138 -20.66 -1.79 -5.76
CA ASP A 138 -19.62 -2.68 -5.22
C ASP A 138 -18.25 -1.98 -5.22
N LEU A 139 -17.88 -1.34 -6.32
CA LEU A 139 -16.63 -0.61 -6.43
C LEU A 139 -16.53 0.57 -5.44
N LYS A 140 -17.64 1.17 -5.00
CA LYS A 140 -17.62 2.19 -3.94
C LYS A 140 -17.13 1.62 -2.60
N LYS A 141 -17.48 0.38 -2.26
CA LYS A 141 -16.97 -0.29 -1.04
C LYS A 141 -15.47 -0.55 -1.16
N VAL A 142 -15.03 -1.01 -2.33
CA VAL A 142 -13.62 -1.20 -2.66
C VAL A 142 -12.86 0.13 -2.60
N GLU A 143 -13.43 1.21 -3.15
CA GLU A 143 -12.86 2.56 -3.12
C GLU A 143 -12.68 3.07 -1.70
N SER A 144 -13.65 2.84 -0.80
CA SER A 144 -13.47 3.21 0.60
C SER A 144 -12.30 2.47 1.26
N VAL A 145 -12.14 1.16 1.02
CA VAL A 145 -11.00 0.40 1.55
C VAL A 145 -9.69 0.87 0.93
N SER A 146 -9.66 1.10 -0.38
CA SER A 146 -8.48 1.60 -1.08
C SER A 146 -8.03 2.98 -0.59
N LYS A 147 -8.97 3.87 -0.24
CA LYS A 147 -8.64 5.18 0.35
C LYS A 147 -8.15 5.01 1.79
N ALA A 148 -8.77 4.14 2.57
CA ALA A 148 -8.34 3.86 3.94
C ALA A 148 -6.90 3.31 3.97
N LEU A 149 -6.55 2.41 3.03
CA LEU A 149 -5.19 1.87 2.84
C LEU A 149 -4.12 2.94 2.53
N GLN A 150 -4.51 4.13 2.08
CA GLN A 150 -3.59 5.24 1.82
C GLN A 150 -3.35 6.12 3.06
N GLY A 151 -3.99 5.81 4.19
CA GLY A 151 -3.77 6.48 5.46
C GLY A 151 -2.36 6.26 6.01
N GLU A 152 -1.90 7.21 6.83
CA GLU A 152 -0.54 7.19 7.40
C GLU A 152 -0.40 6.19 8.56
N HIS A 153 -1.48 5.93 9.30
CA HIS A 153 -1.47 5.13 10.53
C HIS A 153 -2.30 3.85 10.41
N VAL A 154 -2.18 3.16 9.27
CA VAL A 154 -2.91 1.91 9.03
C VAL A 154 -2.09 0.73 9.51
N SER A 155 -2.66 -0.10 10.38
CA SER A 155 -2.03 -1.34 10.86
C SER A 155 -2.42 -2.55 10.01
N LEU A 156 -1.66 -3.65 10.12
CA LEU A 156 -2.04 -4.93 9.52
C LEU A 156 -3.38 -5.46 10.06
N ALA A 157 -3.70 -5.18 11.34
CA ALA A 157 -4.98 -5.55 11.93
C ALA A 157 -6.16 -4.81 11.27
N ASP A 158 -6.02 -3.51 11.01
CA ASP A 158 -7.04 -2.72 10.30
C ASP A 158 -7.31 -3.29 8.91
N VAL A 159 -6.23 -3.59 8.16
CA VAL A 159 -6.33 -4.17 6.82
C VAL A 159 -7.05 -5.52 6.87
N ARG A 160 -6.76 -6.36 7.87
CA ARG A 160 -7.44 -7.65 8.03
C ARG A 160 -8.94 -7.46 8.20
N VAL A 161 -9.37 -6.55 9.07
CA VAL A 161 -10.80 -6.22 9.28
C VAL A 161 -11.47 -5.77 7.98
N TRP A 162 -10.82 -4.89 7.22
CA TRP A 162 -11.38 -4.39 5.96
C TRP A 162 -11.47 -5.49 4.89
N PHE A 163 -10.43 -6.32 4.78
CA PHE A 163 -10.41 -7.43 3.84
C PHE A 163 -11.45 -8.50 4.18
N ASP A 164 -11.61 -8.85 5.46
CA ASP A 164 -12.66 -9.79 5.89
C ASP A 164 -14.06 -9.24 5.64
N GLY A 165 -14.25 -7.93 5.83
CA GLY A 165 -15.48 -7.25 5.45
C GLY A 165 -15.76 -7.35 3.94
N LEU A 166 -14.74 -7.15 3.09
CA LEU A 166 -14.89 -7.33 1.64
C LEU A 166 -15.15 -8.79 1.26
N ILE A 167 -14.47 -9.76 1.87
CA ILE A 167 -14.69 -11.19 1.63
C ILE A 167 -16.12 -11.60 2.01
N THR A 168 -16.66 -11.05 3.10
CA THR A 168 -18.05 -11.29 3.52
C THR A 168 -19.05 -10.86 2.44
N VAL A 169 -18.76 -9.75 1.75
CA VAL A 169 -19.60 -9.25 0.64
C VAL A 169 -19.32 -10.00 -0.67
N LYS A 170 -18.07 -10.39 -0.91
CA LYS A 170 -17.58 -11.04 -2.13
C LYS A 170 -16.68 -12.23 -1.77
N PRO A 171 -17.26 -13.42 -1.53
CA PRO A 171 -16.50 -14.56 -1.02
C PRO A 171 -15.30 -14.97 -1.87
N HIS A 172 -15.37 -14.81 -3.19
CA HIS A 172 -14.28 -15.16 -4.10
C HIS A 172 -13.04 -14.26 -3.94
N TYR A 173 -13.15 -13.09 -3.32
CA TYR A 173 -11.98 -12.26 -2.96
C TYR A 173 -11.05 -12.95 -1.97
N ALA A 174 -11.50 -14.00 -1.27
CA ALA A 174 -10.67 -14.78 -0.37
C ALA A 174 -9.41 -15.37 -1.04
N SER A 175 -9.48 -15.62 -2.36
CA SER A 175 -8.34 -16.09 -3.17
C SER A 175 -7.17 -15.11 -3.26
N TYR A 176 -7.39 -13.82 -2.96
CA TYR A 176 -6.37 -12.77 -2.99
C TYR A 176 -6.21 -12.04 -1.66
N LEU A 177 -7.31 -11.87 -0.92
CA LEU A 177 -7.36 -11.10 0.32
C LEU A 177 -7.34 -11.98 1.56
N GLY A 178 -7.54 -13.30 1.41
CA GLY A 178 -7.54 -14.24 2.53
C GLY A 178 -6.17 -14.35 3.19
N ALA A 179 -6.15 -14.65 4.48
CA ALA A 179 -4.90 -14.80 5.24
C ALA A 179 -3.99 -15.93 4.75
N HIS A 180 -4.57 -16.92 4.05
CA HIS A 180 -3.88 -18.07 3.46
C HIS A 180 -4.00 -18.11 1.94
N ALA A 181 -4.28 -16.96 1.30
CA ALA A 181 -4.27 -16.88 -0.15
C ALA A 181 -2.87 -17.19 -0.70
N ASP A 182 -2.77 -17.79 -1.89
CA ASP A 182 -1.48 -18.17 -2.49
C ASP A 182 -0.52 -16.99 -2.70
N ILE A 183 -1.07 -15.76 -2.80
CA ILE A 183 -0.31 -14.51 -2.91
C ILE A 183 0.33 -14.07 -1.57
N VAL A 184 -0.02 -14.71 -0.45
CA VAL A 184 0.53 -14.42 0.88
C VAL A 184 1.83 -15.19 1.06
N HIS A 185 2.95 -14.48 1.09
CA HIS A 185 4.27 -15.09 1.18
C HIS A 185 4.54 -15.72 2.56
N SER A 186 4.21 -15.02 3.64
CA SER A 186 4.49 -15.46 5.02
C SER A 186 3.21 -15.42 5.87
N PRO A 187 2.28 -16.37 5.68
CA PRO A 187 0.95 -16.32 6.30
C PRO A 187 0.99 -16.37 7.83
N ASP A 188 1.86 -17.22 8.41
CA ASP A 188 2.01 -17.31 9.87
C ASP A 188 2.59 -16.01 10.47
N PHE A 189 3.47 -15.32 9.73
CA PHE A 189 4.01 -14.03 10.15
C PHE A 189 2.93 -12.95 10.12
N GLU A 190 2.23 -12.80 8.98
CA GLU A 190 1.17 -11.80 8.84
C GLU A 190 0.04 -12.01 9.87
N LEU A 191 -0.39 -13.25 10.10
CA LEU A 191 -1.38 -13.59 11.11
C LEU A 191 -0.88 -13.30 12.53
N GLY A 192 0.38 -13.63 12.83
CA GLY A 192 1.00 -13.29 14.10
C GLY A 192 0.96 -11.78 14.36
N CYS A 193 1.38 -10.98 13.37
CA CYS A 193 1.32 -9.51 13.44
C CYS A 193 -0.10 -9.02 13.70
N VAL A 194 -1.08 -9.49 12.93
CA VAL A 194 -2.50 -9.14 13.10
C VAL A 194 -2.99 -9.45 14.51
N ARG A 195 -2.66 -10.63 15.07
CA ARG A 195 -3.11 -11.01 16.42
C ARG A 195 -2.55 -10.08 17.49
N ILE A 196 -1.24 -9.83 17.47
CA ILE A 196 -0.60 -8.93 18.44
C ILE A 196 -1.18 -7.51 18.32
N LEU A 197 -1.29 -6.99 17.11
CA LEU A 197 -1.84 -5.65 16.85
C LEU A 197 -3.33 -5.54 17.22
N SER A 198 -4.07 -6.64 17.22
CA SER A 198 -5.46 -6.71 17.70
C SER A 198 -5.57 -6.85 19.23
N GLY A 199 -4.45 -6.87 19.96
CA GLY A 199 -4.41 -7.05 21.42
C GLY A 199 -4.55 -8.51 21.87
N ASN A 200 -4.41 -9.49 20.96
CA ASN A 200 -4.49 -10.90 21.27
C ASN A 200 -3.09 -11.55 21.32
N ASN A 201 -2.63 -11.86 22.53
CA ASN A 201 -1.31 -12.46 22.75
C ASN A 201 -1.29 -14.00 22.65
N ARG A 202 -2.42 -14.63 22.25
CA ARG A 202 -2.51 -16.09 22.09
C ARG A 202 -2.10 -16.49 20.67
N LEU A 203 -0.79 -16.53 20.44
CA LEU A 203 -0.19 -16.99 19.20
C LEU A 203 -0.14 -18.52 19.12
N ILE A 204 -0.34 -19.08 17.91
CA ILE A 204 -0.06 -20.50 17.67
C ILE A 204 1.46 -20.75 17.56
N ARG A 205 1.88 -22.01 17.58
CA ARG A 205 3.30 -22.39 17.51
C ARG A 205 4.00 -21.81 16.27
N ALA A 206 3.35 -21.86 15.10
CA ALA A 206 3.91 -21.34 13.85
C ALA A 206 4.04 -19.81 13.85
N GLU A 207 2.99 -19.09 14.25
CA GLU A 207 3.02 -17.63 14.42
C GLU A 207 4.11 -17.19 15.41
N LYS A 208 4.23 -17.90 16.55
CA LYS A 208 5.28 -17.61 17.55
C LYS A 208 6.69 -17.83 17.00
N ALA A 209 6.89 -18.86 16.18
CA ALA A 209 8.17 -19.10 15.53
C ALA A 209 8.49 -18.00 14.50
N ALA A 210 7.50 -17.57 13.72
CA ALA A 210 7.66 -16.52 12.72
C ALA A 210 7.93 -15.13 13.32
N LEU A 211 7.34 -14.83 14.49
CA LEU A 211 7.54 -13.55 15.20
C LEU A 211 8.78 -13.53 16.09
N LEU A 212 9.43 -14.67 16.34
CA LEU A 212 10.59 -14.77 17.23
C LEU A 212 11.68 -13.72 16.96
N PRO A 213 12.05 -13.41 15.69
CA PRO A 213 13.06 -12.39 15.40
C PRO A 213 12.65 -10.95 15.77
N PHE A 214 11.34 -10.69 15.92
CA PHE A 214 10.77 -9.38 16.18
C PHE A 214 10.44 -9.16 17.66
N ARG A 215 10.74 -10.14 18.50
CA ARG A 215 10.57 -10.04 19.95
C ARG A 215 11.57 -9.01 20.48
N CYS A 216 11.09 -8.05 21.27
CA CYS A 216 11.99 -7.14 21.98
C CYS A 216 12.92 -7.96 22.87
N ILE A 217 14.21 -7.95 22.54
CA ILE A 217 15.25 -8.45 23.44
C ILE A 217 15.32 -7.38 24.52
N GLU A 218 14.89 -7.72 25.75
CA GLU A 218 15.40 -6.97 26.90
C GLU A 218 16.92 -7.14 26.83
N GLU A 219 17.64 -6.08 26.41
CA GLU A 219 19.00 -5.91 26.90
C GLU A 219 18.86 -5.92 28.42
N ARG A 220 19.05 -7.09 29.03
CA ARG A 220 19.52 -7.11 30.40
C ARG A 220 20.82 -6.36 30.31
N SER A 221 20.78 -5.08 30.67
CA SER A 221 21.91 -4.44 31.31
C SER A 221 22.33 -5.36 32.44
N THR A 222 23.25 -6.27 32.13
CA THR A 222 24.17 -6.85 33.09
C THR A 222 25.19 -5.78 33.46
N GLU A 223 24.72 -4.59 33.80
CA GLU A 223 25.43 -3.74 34.72
C GLU A 223 24.95 -4.19 36.09
N GLY A 224 25.86 -4.86 36.80
CA GLY A 224 25.58 -5.38 38.12
C GLY A 224 25.22 -4.25 39.07
N THR A 225 23.93 -4.06 39.29
CA THR A 225 23.45 -3.51 40.56
C THR A 225 23.06 -4.70 41.41
N SER A 226 23.95 -5.07 42.32
CA SER A 226 23.64 -5.90 43.47
C SER A 226 22.63 -5.18 44.35
N ASP A 227 21.36 -5.14 43.96
CA ASP A 227 20.28 -4.79 44.86
C ASP A 227 19.91 -6.05 45.62
N SER A 228 20.55 -6.21 46.78
CA SER A 228 20.00 -6.98 47.88
C SER A 228 18.61 -6.43 48.20
N ASP A 229 17.59 -7.04 47.60
CA ASP A 229 16.18 -6.75 47.82
C ASP A 229 15.74 -7.32 49.18
N ASP A 230 16.25 -6.73 50.26
CA ASP A 230 15.87 -7.02 51.63
C ASP A 230 14.92 -5.94 52.16
N GLY A 231 13.76 -5.80 51.51
CA GLY A 231 12.76 -4.83 51.97
C GLY A 231 11.47 -4.71 51.16
N SER A 232 11.36 -5.29 49.96
CA SER A 232 10.11 -5.20 49.20
C SER A 232 9.06 -6.21 49.68
N SER A 233 7.86 -5.72 49.96
CA SER A 233 6.72 -6.56 50.38
C SER A 233 6.34 -7.54 49.27
N PHE A 234 5.91 -8.75 49.62
CA PHE A 234 5.41 -9.77 48.67
C PHE A 234 4.38 -9.20 47.68
N VAL A 235 3.54 -8.26 48.12
CA VAL A 235 2.55 -7.57 47.26
C VAL A 235 3.22 -6.63 46.25
N GLN A 236 4.31 -5.95 46.63
CA GLN A 236 5.07 -5.08 45.72
C GLN A 236 5.78 -5.90 44.65
N ILE A 237 6.31 -7.08 45.01
CA ILE A 237 6.90 -8.02 44.04
C ILE A 237 5.84 -8.49 43.03
N LEU A 238 4.64 -8.87 43.51
CA LEU A 238 3.53 -9.27 42.64
C LEU A 238 3.03 -8.13 41.76
N GLN A 239 2.92 -6.91 42.30
CA GLN A 239 2.53 -5.72 41.54
C GLN A 239 3.60 -5.28 40.54
N LYS A 240 4.90 -5.49 40.83
CA LYS A 240 6.01 -5.22 39.92
C LYS A 240 6.03 -6.25 38.78
N ARG A 241 5.72 -7.53 39.06
CA ARG A 241 5.50 -8.56 38.04
C ARG A 241 4.29 -8.24 37.16
N ARG A 242 3.14 -7.90 37.77
CA ARG A 242 1.93 -7.50 37.05
C ARG A 242 2.17 -6.27 36.16
N ARG A 243 2.87 -5.25 36.66
CA ARG A 243 3.23 -4.06 35.86
C ARG A 243 4.16 -4.38 34.70
N ARG A 244 5.10 -5.31 34.83
CA ARG A 244 5.95 -5.79 33.73
C ARG A 244 5.16 -6.60 32.69
N GLU A 245 4.19 -7.40 33.13
CA GLU A 245 3.26 -8.12 32.25
C GLU A 245 2.28 -7.17 31.54
N GLU A 246 1.89 -6.06 32.17
CA GLU A 246 1.01 -5.03 31.61
C GLU A 246 1.75 -3.99 30.74
N SER A 247 3.07 -3.76 30.93
CA SER A 247 3.82 -2.65 30.30
C SER A 247 4.80 -3.04 29.19
N MET A 248 4.90 -4.31 28.81
CA MET A 248 5.76 -4.73 27.70
C MET A 248 4.92 -5.27 26.56
N SER A 249 4.75 -4.46 25.51
CA SER A 249 4.47 -5.07 24.21
C SER A 249 5.72 -5.86 23.85
N GLU A 250 5.66 -7.19 23.99
CA GLU A 250 6.72 -8.12 23.60
C GLU A 250 7.18 -7.90 22.14
N TYR A 251 6.39 -7.17 21.36
CA TYR A 251 6.60 -6.86 19.95
C TYR A 251 6.26 -5.39 19.63
N GLU A 252 6.96 -4.44 20.26
CA GLU A 252 6.70 -2.99 20.12
C GLU A 252 6.77 -2.50 18.65
N LEU A 253 7.67 -3.05 17.85
CA LEU A 253 7.94 -2.59 16.48
C LEU A 253 6.97 -3.13 15.42
N LEU A 254 6.06 -4.07 15.75
CA LEU A 254 5.13 -4.61 14.75
C LEU A 254 4.17 -3.54 14.21
N GLY A 255 3.87 -2.52 15.01
CA GLY A 255 3.04 -1.38 14.58
C GLY A 255 3.70 -0.51 13.50
N CYS A 256 5.03 -0.61 13.35
CA CYS A 256 5.79 0.12 12.35
C CYS A 256 5.81 -0.58 10.99
N ILE A 257 5.34 -1.83 10.89
CA ILE A 257 5.32 -2.58 9.64
C ILE A 257 4.18 -2.04 8.76
N PRO A 258 4.47 -1.37 7.64
CA PRO A 258 3.43 -0.79 6.82
C PRO A 258 2.70 -1.88 6.04
N PRO A 259 1.36 -1.86 5.99
CA PRO A 259 0.58 -2.83 5.22
C PRO A 259 0.61 -2.57 3.70
N THR A 260 1.11 -1.42 3.28
CA THR A 260 1.21 -1.04 1.87
C THR A 260 2.59 -0.45 1.55
N SER A 261 3.05 -0.69 0.33
CA SER A 261 4.26 -0.07 -0.22
C SER A 261 4.04 1.35 -0.73
N ASN A 262 2.94 2.02 -0.39
CA ASN A 262 2.60 3.34 -0.95
C ASN A 262 3.71 4.38 -0.70
N ILE A 263 4.34 4.34 0.48
CA ILE A 263 5.47 5.21 0.82
C ILE A 263 6.69 4.92 -0.07
N VAL A 264 6.96 3.65 -0.33
CA VAL A 264 8.05 3.18 -1.19
C VAL A 264 7.80 3.56 -2.65
N GLU A 265 6.57 3.40 -3.14
CA GLU A 265 6.18 3.82 -4.50
C GLU A 265 6.29 5.33 -4.69
N ARG A 266 5.85 6.12 -3.70
CA ARG A 266 6.03 7.58 -3.70
C ARG A 266 7.51 7.95 -3.69
N PHE A 267 8.31 7.27 -2.85
CA PHE A 267 9.75 7.45 -2.80
C PHE A 267 10.40 7.19 -4.16
N PHE A 268 10.10 6.07 -4.83
CA PHE A 268 10.64 5.78 -6.15
C PHE A 268 10.16 6.77 -7.24
N SER A 269 8.93 7.27 -7.14
CA SER A 269 8.46 8.35 -8.02
C SER A 269 9.24 9.65 -7.81
N VAL A 270 9.52 10.00 -6.55
CA VAL A 270 10.35 11.15 -6.19
C VAL A 270 11.78 10.95 -6.66
N ALA A 271 12.35 9.76 -6.49
CA ALA A 271 13.67 9.38 -6.97
C ALA A 271 13.78 9.56 -8.48
N ARG A 272 12.82 8.99 -9.23
CA ARG A 272 12.75 9.13 -10.69
C ARG A 272 12.68 10.59 -11.15
N THR A 273 11.94 11.43 -10.43
CA THR A 273 11.81 12.86 -10.75
C THR A 273 13.09 13.64 -10.38
N THR A 274 13.72 13.28 -9.27
CA THR A 274 14.95 13.93 -8.76
C THR A 274 16.16 13.61 -9.64
N TYR A 275 16.21 12.39 -10.17
CA TYR A 275 17.21 11.94 -11.14
C TYR A 275 16.93 12.45 -12.57
N GLY A 276 15.65 12.64 -12.91
CA GLY A 276 15.20 12.91 -14.28
C GLY A 276 15.51 14.28 -14.88
N GLN A 277 15.53 14.28 -16.22
CA GLN A 277 15.71 15.32 -17.24
C GLN A 277 16.99 16.19 -17.23
N GLU A 278 17.54 16.61 -16.10
CA GLU A 278 18.73 17.52 -16.10
C GLU A 278 19.86 17.09 -15.14
N ARG A 279 19.73 15.97 -14.43
CA ARG A 279 20.66 15.57 -13.35
C ARG A 279 21.27 14.18 -13.50
N HIS A 280 21.40 13.71 -14.74
CA HIS A 280 21.99 12.41 -15.07
C HIS A 280 23.47 12.27 -14.67
N SER A 281 24.15 13.38 -14.32
CA SER A 281 25.53 13.40 -13.84
C SER A 281 25.66 13.38 -12.31
N LEU A 282 24.57 13.22 -11.55
CA LEU A 282 24.64 13.04 -10.10
C LEU A 282 25.36 11.73 -9.76
N ASN A 283 26.36 11.80 -8.89
CA ASN A 283 26.95 10.61 -8.29
C ASN A 283 25.87 9.88 -7.45
N PRO A 284 25.81 8.53 -7.48
CA PRO A 284 24.90 7.74 -6.64
C PRO A 284 24.84 8.17 -5.17
N ILE A 285 25.98 8.48 -4.54
CA ILE A 285 26.04 8.95 -3.14
C ILE A 285 25.29 10.27 -2.97
N THR A 286 25.47 11.20 -3.91
CA THR A 286 24.78 12.49 -3.88
C THR A 286 23.28 12.32 -4.09
N LEU A 287 22.87 11.41 -4.98
CA LEU A 287 21.45 11.10 -5.19
C LEU A 287 20.83 10.51 -3.92
N GLU A 288 21.49 9.53 -3.30
CA GLU A 288 21.06 8.91 -2.05
C GLU A 288 20.91 9.94 -0.93
N MET A 289 21.92 10.80 -0.72
CA MET A 289 21.87 11.87 0.28
C MET A 289 20.69 12.82 0.04
N VAL A 290 20.45 13.25 -1.21
CA VAL A 290 19.33 14.14 -1.54
C VAL A 290 17.99 13.46 -1.27
N LEU A 291 17.83 12.18 -1.62
CA LEU A 291 16.61 11.43 -1.37
C LEU A 291 16.37 11.18 0.11
N PHE A 292 17.43 10.85 0.86
CA PHE A 292 17.38 10.71 2.31
C PHE A 292 16.96 12.01 2.98
N LEU A 293 17.62 13.13 2.63
CA LEU A 293 17.31 14.46 3.15
C LEU A 293 15.87 14.92 2.82
N ARG A 294 15.36 14.52 1.66
CA ARG A 294 14.01 14.85 1.23
C ARG A 294 12.94 14.01 1.92
N GLN A 295 13.18 12.71 2.07
CA GLN A 295 12.20 11.78 2.64
C GLN A 295 11.99 11.99 4.15
N ASN A 296 13.04 12.41 4.83
CA ASN A 296 13.08 12.57 6.28
C ASN A 296 13.07 14.06 6.69
N ASN A 297 12.53 14.94 5.83
CA ASN A 297 12.52 16.39 6.02
C ASN A 297 11.86 16.88 7.32
N VAL A 298 11.09 16.02 8.00
CA VAL A 298 10.48 16.29 9.31
C VAL A 298 11.53 16.32 10.43
N TYR A 299 12.65 15.63 10.26
CA TYR A 299 13.68 15.49 11.30
C TYR A 299 14.72 16.62 11.32
N TRP A 300 14.72 17.51 10.33
CA TRP A 300 15.70 18.59 10.25
C TRP A 300 15.11 19.87 9.71
N THR A 301 15.62 20.98 10.22
CA THR A 301 15.33 22.31 9.71
C THR A 301 16.44 22.78 8.78
N ALA A 302 16.20 23.84 8.00
CA ALA A 302 17.24 24.46 7.18
C ALA A 302 18.47 24.86 8.03
N GLN A 303 18.25 25.24 9.29
CA GLN A 303 19.31 25.58 10.24
C GLN A 303 20.12 24.33 10.65
N THR A 304 19.44 23.21 10.94
CA THR A 304 20.11 21.93 11.27
C THR A 304 20.99 21.43 10.13
N VAL A 305 20.56 21.62 8.88
CA VAL A 305 21.35 21.26 7.71
C VAL A 305 22.54 22.22 7.53
N ASP A 306 22.33 23.54 7.65
CA ASP A 306 23.42 24.55 7.55
C ASP A 306 24.53 24.29 8.57
N GLU A 307 24.16 24.02 9.83
CA GLU A 307 25.09 23.71 10.91
C GLU A 307 25.90 22.43 10.65
N ALA A 308 25.32 21.42 10.00
CA ALA A 308 25.99 20.16 9.68
C ALA A 308 26.85 20.21 8.41
N THR A 309 26.65 21.21 7.55
CA THR A 309 27.40 21.38 6.28
C THR A 309 28.51 22.43 6.31
N ARG A 310 28.75 23.08 7.46
CA ARG A 310 29.91 23.95 7.70
C ARG A 310 31.14 23.16 8.09
#